data_AF-A0A968BZM5-F1
#
_entry.id   AF-A0A968BZM5-F1
#
_cell.length_a   1.000
_cell.length_b   1.000
_cell.length_c   1.000
_cell.angle_alpha   90.00
_cell.angle_beta   90.00
_cell.angle_gamma   90.00
#
_symmetry.space_group_name_H-M   'P 1'
#
loop_
_entity.id
_entity.type
_entity.pdbx_description
1 polymer ?
#
loop_
_entity_poly.entity_id
_entity_poly.type
_entity_poly.pdbx_seq_one_letter_code
_entity_poly.pdbx_strand_id
1 'polypeptide(L)'
;ECGLERVFIVDFDVHHGNGTQDEFEADPAVMYVSTHQYPYYPGTGYWSETGSGDGKGSIINVPLGGGVGDQGFARIFQEVVAPAAWRFQPDLILVSAGYDAHWDDPLAYMQLSI
;
A
#
# COMPACT_ATOMS: atom_id res chain seq x y z
N GLU A 1 27.50 -10.90 2.15
CA GLU A 1 26.38 -10.40 1.34
C GLU A 1 25.11 -10.56 2.16
N CYS A 2 24.32 -9.49 2.35
CA CYS A 2 23.09 -9.56 3.12
C CYS A 2 22.00 -10.20 2.23
N GLY A 3 21.80 -11.51 2.36
CA GLY A 3 20.84 -12.31 1.57
C GLY A 3 19.39 -12.04 1.94
N LEU A 4 18.87 -10.87 1.55
CA LEU A 4 17.44 -10.56 1.61
C LEU A 4 16.73 -11.30 0.48
N GLU A 5 15.74 -12.12 0.81
CA GLU A 5 14.97 -12.91 -0.16
C GLU A 5 13.53 -12.41 -0.30
N ARG A 6 12.97 -11.76 0.74
CA ARG A 6 11.59 -11.26 0.74
C ARG A 6 11.51 -9.83 1.27
N VAL A 7 10.98 -8.91 0.45
CA VAL A 7 10.79 -7.50 0.81
C VAL A 7 9.30 -7.19 0.88
N PHE A 8 8.85 -6.60 1.98
CA PHE A 8 7.49 -6.12 2.14
C PHE A 8 7.48 -4.60 2.10
N ILE A 9 6.73 -4.02 1.17
CA ILE A 9 6.59 -2.58 1.00
C ILE A 9 5.16 -2.21 1.41
N VAL A 10 5.03 -1.29 2.37
CA VAL A 10 3.75 -0.67 2.71
C VAL A 10 3.78 0.81 2.37
N ASP A 11 2.74 1.27 1.69
CA ASP A 11 2.56 2.63 1.23
C ASP A 11 1.25 3.21 1.78
N PHE A 12 1.35 4.32 2.50
CA PHE A 12 0.21 5.06 3.03
C PHE A 12 0.08 6.48 2.46
N ASP A 13 0.86 6.81 1.42
CA ASP A 13 0.65 8.03 0.63
C ASP A 13 -0.79 8.08 0.11
N VAL A 14 -1.33 9.29 -0.06
CA VAL A 14 -2.73 9.41 -0.51
C VAL A 14 -2.92 8.96 -1.96
N HIS A 15 -1.86 8.95 -2.76
CA HIS A 15 -1.86 8.48 -4.13
C HIS A 15 -1.46 7.01 -4.20
N HIS A 16 -2.04 6.29 -5.17
CA HIS A 16 -1.54 4.95 -5.46
C HIS A 16 -0.09 5.04 -5.95
N GLY A 17 0.83 4.36 -5.27
CA GLY A 17 2.23 4.22 -5.68
C GLY A 17 2.39 3.31 -6.91
N ASN A 18 1.80 3.73 -8.03
CA ASN A 18 1.68 2.95 -9.25
C ASN A 18 3.03 2.51 -9.81
N GLY A 19 4.07 3.35 -9.75
CA GLY A 19 5.40 2.96 -10.20
C GLY A 19 6.00 1.81 -9.39
N THR A 20 5.73 1.74 -8.09
CA THR A 20 6.16 0.63 -7.23
C THR A 20 5.41 -0.65 -7.56
N GLN A 21 4.09 -0.56 -7.77
CA GLN A 21 3.31 -1.71 -8.24
C GLN A 21 3.83 -2.20 -9.59
N ASP A 22 3.99 -1.31 -10.57
CA ASP A 22 4.40 -1.66 -11.94
C ASP A 22 5.77 -2.36 -11.96
N GLU A 23 6.71 -1.96 -11.09
CA GLU A 23 8.03 -2.59 -10.99
C GLU A 23 7.97 -4.01 -10.42
N PHE A 24 7.10 -4.25 -9.43
CA PHE A 24 7.11 -5.49 -8.64
C PHE A 24 5.92 -6.42 -8.85
N GLU A 25 4.92 -6.04 -9.67
CA GLU A 25 3.69 -6.83 -9.82
C GLU A 25 3.90 -8.26 -10.32
N ALA A 26 5.01 -8.52 -11.00
CA ALA A 26 5.39 -9.84 -11.49
C ALA A 26 6.36 -10.61 -10.56
N ASP A 27 6.88 -9.97 -9.51
CA ASP A 27 7.91 -10.52 -8.62
C ASP A 27 7.31 -11.11 -7.32
N PRO A 28 7.36 -12.44 -7.11
CA PRO A 28 6.86 -13.05 -5.88
C PRO A 28 7.75 -12.78 -4.64
N ALA A 29 8.97 -12.28 -4.81
CA ALA A 29 9.88 -11.93 -3.72
C ALA A 29 9.54 -10.56 -3.10
N VAL A 30 8.63 -9.79 -3.71
CA VAL A 30 8.20 -8.48 -3.19
C VAL A 30 6.70 -8.47 -2.99
N MET A 31 6.26 -8.18 -1.76
CA MET A 31 4.85 -7.89 -1.47
C MET A 31 4.67 -6.39 -1.32
N TYR A 32 3.75 -5.80 -2.08
CA TYR A 32 3.43 -4.38 -2.04
C TYR A 32 1.98 -4.17 -1.58
N VAL A 33 1.81 -3.34 -0.56
CA VAL A 33 0.51 -2.98 -0.01
C VAL A 33 0.35 -1.46 -0.08
N SER A 34 -0.70 -0.98 -0.74
CA SER A 34 -0.99 0.44 -0.86
C SER A 34 -2.37 0.78 -0.30
N THR A 35 -2.44 1.77 0.58
CA THR A 35 -3.68 2.43 0.98
C THR A 35 -3.71 3.81 0.34
N HIS A 36 -4.69 4.09 -0.51
CA HIS A 36 -4.72 5.34 -1.26
C HIS A 36 -6.16 5.78 -1.53
N GLN A 37 -6.34 7.08 -1.76
CA GLN A 37 -7.63 7.61 -2.16
C GLN A 37 -7.99 7.13 -3.57
N TYR A 38 -9.20 6.64 -3.77
CA TYR A 38 -9.67 6.12 -5.05
C TYR A 38 -11.18 6.32 -5.24
N PRO A 39 -11.65 6.73 -6.44
CA PRO A 39 -10.86 7.13 -7.60
C PRO A 39 -10.14 8.47 -7.35
N TYR A 40 -8.83 8.52 -7.61
CA TYR A 40 -8.00 9.72 -7.49
C TYR A 40 -6.78 9.60 -8.41
N TYR A 41 -5.95 10.66 -8.55
CA TYR A 41 -4.67 10.52 -9.27
C TYR A 41 -3.86 9.38 -8.61
N PRO A 42 -3.21 8.49 -9.38
CA PRO A 42 -3.05 8.45 -10.84
C PRO A 42 -4.15 7.70 -11.62
N GLY A 43 -5.17 7.17 -10.96
CA GLY A 43 -6.29 6.44 -11.58
C GLY A 43 -6.13 4.92 -11.64
N THR A 44 -5.06 4.37 -11.07
CA THR A 44 -4.78 2.94 -10.91
C THR A 44 -4.94 2.51 -9.44
N GLY A 45 -4.71 1.24 -9.12
CA GLY A 45 -4.80 0.74 -7.73
C GLY A 45 -6.19 0.23 -7.37
N TYR A 46 -6.95 -0.26 -8.34
CA TYR A 46 -8.23 -0.90 -8.05
C TYR A 46 -8.00 -2.20 -7.28
N TRP A 47 -8.90 -2.54 -6.35
CA TRP A 47 -8.72 -3.67 -5.42
C TRP A 47 -8.51 -5.04 -6.09
N SER A 48 -8.96 -5.21 -7.34
CA SER A 48 -8.78 -6.46 -8.10
C SER A 48 -7.42 -6.57 -8.79
N GLU A 49 -6.63 -5.50 -8.85
CA GLU A 49 -5.24 -5.52 -9.28
C GLU A 49 -4.41 -6.20 -8.18
N THR A 50 -4.01 -7.45 -8.44
CA THR A 50 -3.44 -8.36 -7.43
C THR A 50 -2.10 -8.95 -7.86
N GLY A 51 -1.39 -8.28 -8.77
CA GLY A 51 -0.15 -8.77 -9.36
C GLY A 51 -0.38 -9.63 -10.60
N SER A 52 0.71 -9.96 -11.28
CA SER A 52 0.75 -10.67 -12.55
C SER A 52 1.79 -11.81 -12.49
N GLY A 53 1.69 -12.76 -13.43
CA GLY A 53 2.64 -13.89 -13.50
C GLY A 53 2.84 -14.63 -12.17
N ASP A 54 4.10 -14.80 -11.79
CA ASP A 54 4.50 -15.46 -10.55
C ASP A 54 4.22 -14.59 -9.30
N GLY A 55 4.17 -13.25 -9.46
CA GLY A 55 3.78 -12.28 -8.44
C GLY A 55 2.28 -12.22 -8.14
N LYS A 56 1.45 -13.07 -8.76
CA LYS A 56 0.01 -13.07 -8.46
C LYS A 56 -0.27 -13.36 -6.98
N GLY A 57 -0.90 -12.40 -6.30
CA GLY A 57 -1.16 -12.39 -4.87
C GLY A 57 -0.15 -11.59 -4.05
N SER A 58 0.86 -10.97 -4.68
CA SER A 58 1.86 -10.12 -4.01
C SER A 58 1.47 -8.64 -3.95
N ILE A 59 0.45 -8.22 -4.69
CA ILE A 59 -0.08 -6.85 -4.66
C ILE A 59 -1.39 -6.81 -3.89
N ILE A 60 -1.49 -5.87 -2.94
CA ILE A 60 -2.70 -5.59 -2.17
C ILE A 60 -3.03 -4.10 -2.28
N ASN A 61 -4.05 -3.78 -3.05
CA ASN A 61 -4.59 -2.43 -3.12
C ASN A 61 -5.79 -2.26 -2.19
N VAL A 62 -5.75 -1.22 -1.37
CA VAL A 62 -6.84 -0.81 -0.49
C VAL A 62 -7.35 0.57 -0.94
N PRO A 63 -8.25 0.62 -1.94
CA PRO A 63 -8.83 1.88 -2.41
C PRO A 63 -9.78 2.47 -1.36
N LEU A 64 -9.58 3.73 -1.00
CA LEU A 64 -10.33 4.44 0.03
C LEU A 64 -11.12 5.62 -0.54
N GLY A 65 -12.34 5.82 -0.06
CA GLY A 65 -13.05 7.08 -0.29
C GLY A 65 -12.44 8.22 0.52
N GLY A 66 -12.69 9.47 0.12
CA GLY A 66 -12.34 10.63 0.92
C GLY A 66 -13.02 10.61 2.30
N GLY A 67 -12.39 11.24 3.28
CA GLY A 67 -12.86 11.36 4.66
C GLY A 67 -12.37 10.24 5.60
N VAL A 68 -11.64 9.25 5.10
CA VAL A 68 -11.05 8.21 5.95
C VAL A 68 -9.89 8.81 6.77
N GLY A 69 -9.96 8.64 8.08
CA GLY A 69 -8.94 9.10 9.03
C GLY A 69 -8.42 7.97 9.93
N ASP A 70 -7.87 8.33 11.08
CA ASP A 70 -7.07 7.46 11.96
C ASP A 70 -7.67 6.09 12.24
N GLN A 71 -8.98 6.01 12.55
CA GLN A 71 -9.62 4.73 12.86
C GLN A 71 -9.68 3.79 11.64
N GLY A 72 -9.86 4.35 10.45
CA GLY A 72 -9.88 3.58 9.21
C GLY A 72 -8.48 3.04 8.89
N PHE A 73 -7.46 3.89 8.93
CA PHE A 73 -6.07 3.46 8.74
C PHE A 73 -5.64 2.45 9.80
N ALA A 74 -5.91 2.70 11.08
CA ALA A 74 -5.59 1.75 12.16
C ALA A 74 -6.22 0.38 11.91
N ARG A 75 -7.47 0.34 11.47
CA ARG A 75 -8.16 -0.91 11.12
C ARG A 75 -7.51 -1.60 9.92
N ILE A 76 -7.16 -0.88 8.87
CA ILE A 76 -6.49 -1.45 7.69
C ILE A 76 -5.12 -2.02 8.08
N PHE A 77 -4.35 -1.32 8.91
CA PHE A 77 -3.06 -1.81 9.36
C PHE A 77 -3.20 -3.08 10.22
N GLN A 78 -4.22 -3.16 11.07
CA GLN A 78 -4.49 -4.32 11.93
C GLN A 78 -5.07 -5.52 11.17
N GLU A 79 -6.00 -5.29 10.24
CA GLU A 79 -6.77 -6.35 9.56
C GLU A 79 -6.20 -6.74 8.20
N VAL A 80 -5.35 -5.90 7.58
CA VAL A 80 -4.78 -6.15 6.24
C VAL A 80 -3.25 -6.17 6.28
N VAL A 81 -2.60 -5.04 6.63
CA VAL A 81 -1.14 -4.89 6.50
C VAL A 81 -0.40 -5.89 7.40
N ALA A 82 -0.73 -5.94 8.69
CA ALA A 82 -0.07 -6.84 9.63
C ALA A 82 -0.28 -8.32 9.24
N PRO A 83 -1.51 -8.82 9.00
CA PRO A 83 -1.71 -10.20 8.55
C PRO A 83 -0.98 -10.54 7.24
N ALA A 84 -0.91 -9.60 6.29
CA ALA A 84 -0.16 -9.79 5.05
C ALA A 84 1.33 -9.96 5.32
N ALA A 85 1.94 -9.07 6.11
CA ALA A 85 3.34 -9.17 6.51
C ALA A 85 3.62 -10.46 7.28
N TRP A 86 2.76 -10.85 8.22
CA TRP A 86 2.87 -12.12 8.95
C TRP A 86 2.84 -13.33 8.03
N ARG A 87 1.99 -13.33 7.00
CA ARG A 87 1.89 -14.44 6.04
C ARG A 87 3.09 -14.47 5.08
N PHE A 88 3.57 -13.30 4.67
CA PHE A 88 4.68 -13.16 3.73
C PHE A 88 6.05 -13.43 4.36
N GLN A 89 6.18 -13.24 5.68
CA GLN A 89 7.43 -13.44 6.43
C GLN A 89 8.61 -12.65 5.80
N PRO A 90 8.53 -11.32 5.66
CA PRO A 90 9.60 -10.54 5.02
C PRO A 90 10.89 -10.53 5.84
N ASP A 91 12.01 -10.43 5.13
CA ASP A 91 13.32 -10.19 5.74
C ASP A 91 13.57 -8.68 5.92
N LEU A 92 12.88 -7.84 5.13
CA LEU A 92 12.93 -6.38 5.18
C LEU A 92 11.54 -5.78 4.98
N ILE A 93 11.20 -4.78 5.79
CA ILE A 93 10.02 -3.94 5.60
C ILE A 93 10.46 -2.54 5.16
N LEU A 94 9.90 -2.06 4.07
CA LEU A 94 10.02 -0.69 3.59
C LEU A 94 8.68 0.03 3.78
N VAL A 95 8.75 1.30 4.17
CA VAL A 95 7.58 2.14 4.36
C VAL A 95 7.70 3.35 3.44
N SER A 96 6.80 3.45 2.46
CA SER A 96 6.57 4.66 1.68
C SER A 96 5.64 5.56 2.48
N ALA A 97 6.18 6.68 2.97
CA ALA A 97 5.56 7.54 3.97
C ALA A 97 5.21 8.91 3.39
N GLY A 98 4.22 8.94 2.50
CA GLY A 98 3.58 10.17 2.04
C GLY A 98 2.69 10.77 3.14
N TYR A 99 2.83 12.07 3.40
CA TYR A 99 2.05 12.76 4.45
C TYR A 99 0.90 13.60 3.88
N ASP A 100 0.64 13.50 2.58
CA ASP A 100 -0.46 14.19 1.89
C ASP A 100 -1.84 13.55 2.15
N ALA A 101 -1.90 12.43 2.90
CA ALA A 101 -3.13 11.94 3.50
C ALA A 101 -3.57 12.75 4.75
N HIS A 102 -2.76 13.70 5.20
CA HIS A 102 -3.04 14.52 6.38
C HIS A 102 -4.30 15.39 6.18
N TRP A 103 -5.09 15.59 7.23
CA TRP A 103 -6.36 16.33 7.18
C TRP A 103 -6.25 17.80 6.75
N ASP A 104 -5.06 18.38 6.84
CA ASP A 104 -4.75 19.77 6.43
C ASP A 104 -4.07 19.84 5.06
N ASP A 105 -3.95 18.72 4.35
CA ASP A 105 -3.43 18.72 2.97
C ASP A 105 -4.44 19.39 2.02
N PRO A 106 -4.03 20.36 1.18
CA PRO A 106 -4.94 21.11 0.32
C PRO A 106 -5.33 20.37 -0.96
N LEU A 107 -4.68 19.25 -1.27
CA LEU A 107 -4.86 18.48 -2.49
C LEU A 107 -5.65 17.21 -2.25
N ALA A 108 -5.57 16.59 -1.07
CA ALA A 108 -6.29 15.36 -0.78
C ALA A 108 -7.55 15.56 0.07
N TYR A 109 -8.34 14.48 0.21
CA TYR A 109 -9.60 14.51 0.96
C TYR A 109 -9.59 13.56 2.16
N MET A 110 -8.42 13.07 2.55
CA MET A 110 -8.26 12.17 3.70
C MET A 110 -8.25 12.96 5.02
N GLN A 111 -8.48 12.28 6.14
CA GLN A 111 -8.57 12.90 7.47
C GLN A 111 -7.57 12.26 8.46
N LEU A 112 -6.38 11.90 7.97
CA LEU A 112 -5.35 11.31 8.81
C LEU A 112 -4.68 12.38 9.68
N SER A 113 -4.48 12.10 10.97
CA SER A 113 -3.69 12.93 11.87
C SER A 113 -2.21 12.49 11.94
N ILE A 114 -1.40 13.14 12.78
CA ILE A 114 0.04 12.85 12.97
C ILE A 114 0.22 11.66 13.91
#